data_AF-A0A3M1E545-F1
#
_entry.id   AF-A0A3M1E545-F1
#
_cell.length_a   1.000
_cell.length_b   1.000
_cell.length_c   1.000
_cell.angle_alpha   90.00
_cell.angle_beta   90.00
_cell.angle_gamma   90.00
#
_symmetry.space_group_name_H-M   'P 1'
#
loop_
_entity.id
_entity.type
_entity.pdbx_description
1 polymer ?
#
loop_
_entity_poly.entity_id
_entity_poly.type
_entity_poly.pdbx_seq_one_letter_code
_entity_poly.pdbx_strand_id
1 'polypeptide(L)'
;QDGGAIFNRESRVRVVRCVFERNSAWVGGGAVASEISDLTVENSRLERNRAHLQGGGIFDVVGRLTIERSVFDGNEGADSGGGVYTFGSDGVIRNSLFVGNHLFGLDPVQGGALDIQLESDITIDHCTFSGNDAPVGASLAVGDPHFPDSPSRVTVTNAILADGGRETPHVVSLDDSTVTIRYSSVRGGFPGAGNLDAFARFWTFGSNFHLLPGSPGINAGDPNFVPQTGERDLDGNPRLQGCRTDMGAYESPIQQVVGDFNGDRWIDLRDVAAFQRCMGAEAGSSAFSDACVCGFDADADGRIGLADFADLPARQGNARRPPPRIDRLVPSPGEWIVDDVGLEEIRIGFSEEVLVPFDAIDVWTVGGGTVSDFTTAYDAQSNILTVRFAAPLRDDRVTLVVDYVITGLTGTELDGEIYDPLHAALPSGDGWPGGQGVFRIHVLEGDANRDGVVDAADEALVSASLGLCAGDAAFDARADLNGDGCVDATDAGIATAALGRQLPATDGVPPVVVGIREPTTNQGAFDTVVIDFSEPIILSLLNKRTCFLVDRGGTVLVPASVGAPPFGTSAVYTFTSSIHQCDNYTINISNAIAGSTGELLTVPGIFMCP
;
A
#
# COMPACT_ATOMS: atom_id res chain seq x y z
N GLN A 1 36.45 -2.63 24.25
CA GLN A 1 36.82 -3.82 23.44
C GLN A 1 35.55 -4.63 23.25
N ASP A 2 34.85 -4.96 24.34
CA ASP A 2 33.59 -5.71 24.30
C ASP A 2 32.45 -4.87 24.91
N GLY A 3 31.30 -4.79 24.24
CA GLY A 3 30.09 -4.08 24.68
C GLY A 3 30.22 -2.55 24.69
N GLY A 4 29.59 -1.85 23.75
CA GLY A 4 29.72 -0.38 23.67
C GLY A 4 29.09 0.37 24.86
N ALA A 5 28.05 -0.19 25.45
CA ALA A 5 27.36 0.36 26.63
C ALA A 5 27.34 -0.62 27.81
N ILE A 6 27.04 -1.89 27.57
CA ILE A 6 26.96 -2.93 28.61
C ILE A 6 27.86 -4.09 28.23
N PHE A 7 28.74 -4.47 29.16
CA PHE A 7 29.45 -5.73 29.14
C PHE A 7 28.96 -6.60 30.31
N ASN A 8 28.23 -7.66 29.99
CA ASN A 8 27.68 -8.61 30.93
C ASN A 8 28.48 -9.92 30.86
N ARG A 9 28.99 -10.39 31.99
CA ARG A 9 29.76 -11.63 32.05
C ARG A 9 29.46 -12.39 33.33
N GLU A 10 29.24 -13.70 33.19
CA GLU A 10 28.98 -14.62 34.31
C GLU A 10 27.86 -14.11 35.24
N SER A 11 26.82 -13.49 34.66
CA SER A 11 25.77 -12.79 35.40
C SER A 11 24.42 -12.79 34.66
N ARG A 12 23.40 -12.22 35.30
CA ARG A 12 22.08 -12.01 34.73
C ARG A 12 21.75 -10.52 34.66
N VAL A 13 21.49 -10.02 33.46
CA VAL A 13 21.13 -8.62 33.22
C VAL A 13 19.75 -8.53 32.57
N ARG A 14 18.96 -7.59 33.06
CA ARG A 14 17.63 -7.28 32.52
C ARG A 14 17.57 -5.79 32.17
N VAL A 15 17.40 -5.52 30.88
CA VAL A 15 17.29 -4.21 30.25
C VAL A 15 15.82 -3.97 29.92
N VAL A 16 15.22 -2.90 30.43
CA VAL A 16 13.79 -2.63 30.28
C VAL A 16 13.56 -1.16 29.98
N ARG A 17 12.85 -0.85 28.89
CA ARG A 17 12.51 0.54 28.51
C ARG A 17 13.75 1.43 28.39
N CYS A 18 14.81 0.90 27.78
CA CYS A 18 16.05 1.62 27.54
C CYS A 18 16.21 1.97 26.05
N VAL A 19 16.98 3.02 25.78
CA VAL A 19 17.43 3.38 24.43
C VAL A 19 18.95 3.33 24.41
N PHE A 20 19.52 2.51 23.53
CA PHE A 20 20.95 2.48 23.23
C PHE A 20 21.14 3.00 21.81
N GLU A 21 21.59 4.24 21.69
CA GLU A 21 21.78 4.87 20.39
C GLU A 21 23.27 5.18 20.14
N ARG A 22 23.77 4.84 18.95
CA ARG A 22 25.12 5.22 18.48
C ARG A 22 26.27 4.78 19.40
N ASN A 23 26.12 3.65 20.07
CA ASN A 23 27.20 3.03 20.81
C ASN A 23 28.13 2.29 19.86
N SER A 24 29.40 2.15 20.25
CA SER A 24 30.37 1.44 19.43
C SER A 24 31.32 0.58 20.25
N ALA A 25 31.60 -0.60 19.72
CA ALA A 25 32.58 -1.54 20.26
C ALA A 25 33.50 -2.06 19.16
N TRP A 26 34.67 -2.57 19.56
CA TRP A 26 35.64 -3.10 18.60
C TRP A 26 35.36 -4.56 18.27
N VAL A 27 35.16 -5.40 19.29
CA VAL A 27 34.99 -6.85 19.14
C VAL A 27 33.52 -7.24 19.33
N GLY A 28 33.03 -7.22 20.57
CA GLY A 28 31.65 -7.58 20.91
C GLY A 28 30.63 -6.49 20.59
N GLY A 29 29.40 -6.67 21.09
CA GLY A 29 28.24 -6.00 20.54
C GLY A 29 28.26 -4.48 20.65
N GLY A 30 27.79 -3.81 19.60
CA GLY A 30 27.87 -2.35 19.49
C GLY A 30 27.18 -1.63 20.65
N ALA A 31 26.12 -2.20 21.22
CA ALA A 31 25.52 -1.75 22.48
C ALA A 31 25.82 -2.72 23.64
N VAL A 32 25.49 -4.01 23.47
CA VAL A 32 25.57 -4.99 24.57
C VAL A 32 26.39 -6.19 24.15
N ALA A 33 27.35 -6.56 24.98
CA ALA A 33 28.01 -7.86 24.93
C ALA A 33 27.63 -8.66 26.18
N SER A 34 27.23 -9.91 25.99
CA SER A 34 26.76 -10.83 27.03
C SER A 34 27.47 -12.18 26.86
N GLU A 35 28.31 -12.53 27.83
CA GLU A 35 29.15 -13.74 27.78
C GLU A 35 28.87 -14.63 28.98
N ILE A 36 28.59 -15.91 28.75
CA ILE A 36 28.36 -16.90 29.82
C ILE A 36 27.26 -16.38 30.77
N SER A 37 26.17 -15.88 30.22
CA SER A 37 25.23 -15.01 30.93
C SER A 37 23.79 -15.12 30.46
N ASP A 38 22.87 -14.63 31.29
CA ASP A 38 21.46 -14.44 30.91
C ASP A 38 21.22 -12.96 30.57
N LEU A 39 20.74 -12.67 29.36
CA LEU A 39 20.37 -11.33 28.93
C LEU A 39 18.88 -11.26 28.57
N THR A 40 18.15 -10.38 29.25
CA THR A 40 16.77 -10.03 28.88
C THR A 40 16.70 -8.58 28.43
N VAL A 41 16.15 -8.33 27.24
CA VAL A 41 15.89 -7.00 26.67
C VAL A 41 14.40 -6.87 26.40
N GLU A 42 13.73 -5.94 27.09
CA GLU A 42 12.28 -5.78 27.05
C GLU A 42 11.92 -4.31 26.75
N ASN A 43 10.98 -4.05 25.84
CA ASN A 43 10.49 -2.68 25.53
C ASN A 43 11.60 -1.68 25.22
N SER A 44 12.70 -2.11 24.60
CA SER A 44 13.90 -1.28 24.45
C SER A 44 14.21 -1.02 22.98
N ARG A 45 15.00 0.02 22.72
CA ARG A 45 15.41 0.41 21.37
C ARG A 45 16.93 0.38 21.29
N LEU A 46 17.47 -0.34 20.32
CA LEU A 46 18.88 -0.40 19.99
C LEU A 46 19.03 0.18 18.59
N GLU A 47 19.54 1.40 18.49
CA GLU A 47 19.51 2.19 17.27
C GLU A 47 20.92 2.61 16.85
N ARG A 48 21.29 2.34 15.60
CA ARG A 48 22.54 2.83 14.99
C ARG A 48 23.79 2.49 15.79
N ASN A 49 23.80 1.35 16.48
CA ASN A 49 24.98 0.87 17.21
C ASN A 49 25.91 0.13 16.25
N ARG A 50 27.22 0.15 16.54
CA ARG A 50 28.23 -0.37 15.63
C ARG A 50 29.27 -1.24 16.32
N ALA A 51 29.42 -2.48 15.87
CA ALA A 51 30.54 -3.33 16.19
C ALA A 51 31.51 -3.42 15.00
N HIS A 52 32.82 -3.28 15.25
CA HIS A 52 33.84 -3.45 14.20
C HIS A 52 34.14 -4.92 13.86
N LEU A 53 33.59 -5.86 14.63
CA LEU A 53 33.66 -7.30 14.40
C LEU A 53 32.25 -7.90 14.51
N GLN A 54 31.70 -8.13 15.71
CA GLN A 54 30.51 -8.99 15.86
C GLN A 54 29.34 -8.32 16.61
N GLY A 55 28.12 -8.53 16.12
CA GLY A 55 26.88 -8.15 16.79
C GLY A 55 26.61 -6.65 16.83
N GLY A 56 26.20 -6.04 15.73
CA GLY A 56 26.07 -4.58 15.64
C GLY A 56 25.25 -3.93 16.75
N GLY A 57 24.17 -4.58 17.20
CA GLY A 57 23.46 -4.25 18.44
C GLY A 57 23.91 -5.09 19.63
N ILE A 58 23.66 -6.41 19.57
CA ILE A 58 23.92 -7.36 20.65
C ILE A 58 24.86 -8.47 20.17
N PHE A 59 25.81 -8.81 21.04
CA PHE A 59 26.65 -9.98 20.95
C PHE A 59 26.37 -10.87 22.17
N ASP A 60 25.80 -12.05 21.97
CA ASP A 60 25.49 -13.00 23.04
C ASP A 60 26.21 -14.32 22.83
N VAL A 61 26.94 -14.78 23.84
CA VAL A 61 27.79 -15.97 23.76
C VAL A 61 27.57 -16.85 24.97
N VAL A 62 27.20 -18.11 24.72
CA VAL A 62 27.03 -19.17 25.72
C VAL A 62 26.08 -18.72 26.83
N GLY A 63 24.83 -18.46 26.47
CA GLY A 63 23.89 -17.80 27.38
C GLY A 63 22.43 -18.08 27.10
N ARG A 64 21.57 -17.38 27.85
CA ARG A 64 20.15 -17.29 27.54
C ARG A 64 19.79 -15.88 27.08
N LEU A 65 19.36 -15.77 25.83
CA LEU A 65 18.90 -14.50 25.25
C LEU A 65 17.37 -14.44 25.27
N THR A 66 16.82 -13.33 25.78
CA THR A 66 15.38 -13.03 25.67
C THR A 66 15.21 -11.62 25.16
N ILE A 67 14.63 -11.47 23.97
CA ILE A 67 14.29 -10.17 23.38
C ILE A 67 12.77 -10.12 23.24
N GLU A 68 12.16 -9.08 23.79
CA GLU A 68 10.71 -8.90 23.75
C GLU A 68 10.33 -7.44 23.51
N ARG A 69 9.37 -7.20 22.61
CA ARG A 69 8.78 -5.87 22.39
C ARG A 69 9.85 -4.80 22.14
N SER A 70 10.90 -5.14 21.41
CA SER A 70 12.07 -4.27 21.25
C SER A 70 12.33 -3.96 19.77
N VAL A 71 13.00 -2.84 19.53
CA VAL A 71 13.32 -2.33 18.19
C VAL A 71 14.83 -2.33 18.00
N PHE A 72 15.28 -2.93 16.90
CA PHE A 72 16.67 -2.92 16.43
C PHE A 72 16.69 -2.21 15.08
N ASP A 73 17.13 -0.95 15.08
CA ASP A 73 17.07 -0.08 13.89
C ASP A 73 18.48 0.37 13.47
N GLY A 74 18.88 0.01 12.25
CA GLY A 74 20.10 0.54 11.64
C GLY A 74 21.40 0.13 12.35
N ASN A 75 21.44 -1.00 13.05
CA ASN A 75 22.68 -1.45 13.70
C ASN A 75 23.63 -2.10 12.69
N GLU A 76 24.93 -1.96 12.93
CA GLU A 76 25.98 -2.33 11.99
C GLU A 76 27.01 -3.29 12.59
N GLY A 77 27.15 -4.46 11.99
CA GLY A 77 28.20 -5.45 12.29
C GLY A 77 29.16 -5.60 11.11
N ALA A 78 30.42 -5.92 11.38
CA ALA A 78 31.38 -6.17 10.30
C ALA A 78 31.35 -7.64 9.86
N ASP A 79 31.56 -8.54 10.81
CA ASP A 79 31.91 -9.94 10.59
C ASP A 79 30.92 -10.92 11.25
N SER A 80 29.79 -10.50 11.81
CA SER A 80 28.64 -11.36 12.13
C SER A 80 27.49 -10.51 12.68
N GLY A 81 26.24 -10.81 12.27
CA GLY A 81 25.01 -10.24 12.83
C GLY A 81 24.95 -8.71 12.87
N GLY A 82 24.35 -8.06 11.88
CA GLY A 82 24.17 -6.60 11.89
C GLY A 82 23.31 -6.11 13.07
N GLY A 83 22.27 -6.86 13.44
CA GLY A 83 21.46 -6.58 14.63
C GLY A 83 21.92 -7.35 15.86
N VAL A 84 21.81 -8.68 15.82
CA VAL A 84 22.12 -9.59 16.93
C VAL A 84 22.95 -10.76 16.42
N TYR A 85 23.99 -11.08 17.17
CA TYR A 85 24.78 -12.28 17.00
C TYR A 85 24.64 -13.18 18.22
N THR A 86 24.40 -14.48 18.00
CA THR A 86 24.39 -15.50 19.06
C THR A 86 25.36 -16.64 18.77
N PHE A 87 26.08 -17.11 19.79
CA PHE A 87 27.02 -18.22 19.67
C PHE A 87 26.94 -19.15 20.88
N GLY A 88 26.44 -20.37 20.71
CA GLY A 88 26.24 -21.29 21.84
C GLY A 88 25.09 -20.91 22.77
N SER A 89 24.10 -20.16 22.31
CA SER A 89 23.06 -19.59 23.16
C SER A 89 21.67 -20.09 22.82
N ASP A 90 20.84 -20.23 23.87
CA ASP A 90 19.42 -20.55 23.74
C ASP A 90 18.56 -19.31 23.99
N GLY A 91 17.36 -19.24 23.42
CA GLY A 91 16.59 -18.01 23.58
C GLY A 91 15.27 -17.89 22.85
N VAL A 92 14.62 -16.75 23.13
CA VAL A 92 13.36 -16.35 22.52
C VAL A 92 13.47 -14.90 22.07
N ILE A 93 13.07 -14.64 20.84
CA ILE A 93 12.95 -13.29 20.26
C ILE A 93 11.50 -13.12 19.84
N ARG A 94 10.80 -12.16 20.46
CA ARG A 94 9.36 -12.00 20.22
C ARG A 94 8.82 -10.59 20.16
N ASN A 95 7.74 -10.42 19.42
CA ASN A 95 7.02 -9.14 19.34
C ASN A 95 7.96 -7.97 18.98
N SER A 96 8.99 -8.22 18.17
CA SER A 96 10.12 -7.31 18.00
C SER A 96 10.34 -6.97 16.53
N LEU A 97 10.96 -5.81 16.31
CA LEU A 97 11.18 -5.23 15.00
C LEU A 97 12.67 -5.10 14.72
N PHE A 98 13.12 -5.64 13.58
CA PHE A 98 14.50 -5.55 13.10
C PHE A 98 14.51 -4.88 11.73
N VAL A 99 15.01 -3.65 11.68
CA VAL A 99 14.94 -2.80 10.51
C VAL A 99 16.31 -2.24 10.16
N GLY A 100 16.66 -2.25 8.89
CA GLY A 100 17.85 -1.55 8.40
C GLY A 100 19.18 -2.06 8.97
N ASN A 101 19.20 -3.20 9.66
CA ASN A 101 20.42 -3.72 10.25
C ASN A 101 21.32 -4.30 9.16
N HIS A 102 22.60 -3.96 9.21
CA HIS A 102 23.50 -4.17 8.09
C HIS A 102 24.79 -4.87 8.52
N LEU A 103 25.19 -5.84 7.72
CA LEU A 103 26.52 -6.42 7.75
C LEU A 103 27.37 -5.81 6.63
N PHE A 104 28.44 -5.10 6.99
CA PHE A 104 29.30 -4.42 6.00
C PHE A 104 30.61 -5.16 5.67
N GLY A 105 30.92 -6.27 6.35
CA GLY A 105 32.11 -7.08 6.06
C GLY A 105 31.95 -7.98 4.84
N LEU A 106 33.03 -8.70 4.54
CA LEU A 106 33.19 -9.45 3.29
C LEU A 106 32.98 -10.95 3.45
N ASP A 107 32.72 -11.44 4.66
CA ASP A 107 32.49 -12.85 4.90
C ASP A 107 31.10 -13.26 4.36
N PRO A 108 31.01 -14.21 3.42
CA PRO A 108 29.78 -14.51 2.71
C PRO A 108 28.75 -15.30 3.54
N VAL A 109 28.90 -15.44 4.85
CA VAL A 109 28.19 -16.48 5.61
C VAL A 109 27.39 -15.97 6.83
N GLN A 110 26.99 -14.69 6.82
CA GLN A 110 26.53 -14.01 8.03
C GLN A 110 25.26 -13.18 7.82
N GLY A 111 24.40 -13.17 8.83
CA GLY A 111 23.07 -12.58 8.74
C GLY A 111 23.02 -11.06 8.98
N GLY A 112 22.14 -10.37 8.24
CA GLY A 112 22.00 -8.91 8.32
C GLY A 112 21.30 -8.47 9.61
N ALA A 113 20.16 -9.08 9.94
CA ALA A 113 19.48 -8.83 11.20
C ALA A 113 19.96 -9.75 12.32
N LEU A 114 19.85 -11.06 12.10
CA LEU A 114 20.18 -12.11 13.07
C LEU A 114 21.17 -13.10 12.48
N ASP A 115 22.17 -13.44 13.27
CA ASP A 115 23.17 -14.44 12.93
C ASP A 115 23.34 -15.40 14.12
N ILE A 116 22.94 -16.66 13.91
CA ILE A 116 22.74 -17.66 14.97
C ILE A 116 23.67 -18.85 14.74
N GLN A 117 24.66 -19.02 15.61
CA GLN A 117 25.76 -19.96 15.39
C GLN A 117 26.03 -20.88 16.58
N LEU A 118 26.79 -21.94 16.30
CA LEU A 118 27.33 -22.92 17.24
C LEU A 118 26.31 -23.46 18.26
N GLU A 119 25.59 -24.54 17.94
CA GLU A 119 24.68 -25.21 18.90
C GLU A 119 23.61 -24.30 19.56
N SER A 120 23.26 -23.17 18.94
CA SER A 120 22.22 -22.28 19.46
C SER A 120 20.81 -22.81 19.19
N ASP A 121 19.88 -22.70 20.14
CA ASP A 121 18.44 -23.00 19.95
C ASP A 121 17.58 -21.75 20.19
N ILE A 122 17.14 -21.10 19.11
CA ILE A 122 16.41 -19.83 19.16
C ILE A 122 14.99 -19.99 18.60
N THR A 123 14.01 -19.55 19.38
CA THR A 123 12.63 -19.38 18.90
C THR A 123 12.38 -17.92 18.55
N ILE A 124 11.88 -17.67 17.35
CA ILE A 124 11.46 -16.36 16.87
C ILE A 124 9.96 -16.41 16.68
N ASP A 125 9.22 -15.64 17.45
CA ASP A 125 7.78 -15.50 17.25
C ASP A 125 7.44 -14.05 16.95
N HIS A 126 6.49 -13.84 16.02
CA HIS A 126 5.72 -12.60 16.09
C HIS A 126 6.61 -11.35 15.84
N CYS A 127 7.58 -11.47 14.92
CA CYS A 127 8.60 -10.45 14.64
C CYS A 127 8.55 -9.97 13.18
N THR A 128 9.01 -8.75 12.94
CA THR A 128 9.15 -8.19 11.57
C THR A 128 10.61 -7.87 11.27
N PHE A 129 11.08 -8.35 10.12
CA PHE A 129 12.41 -8.11 9.56
C PHE A 129 12.25 -7.39 8.22
N SER A 130 12.78 -6.17 8.10
CA SER A 130 12.61 -5.38 6.88
C SER A 130 13.82 -4.49 6.59
N GLY A 131 14.27 -4.49 5.33
CA GLY A 131 15.37 -3.64 4.87
C GLY A 131 16.71 -3.93 5.55
N ASN A 132 16.85 -5.09 6.19
CA ASN A 132 18.14 -5.54 6.71
C ASN A 132 19.03 -5.95 5.52
N ASP A 133 20.34 -5.84 5.61
CA ASP A 133 21.22 -6.10 4.47
C ASP A 133 22.44 -6.92 4.86
N ALA A 134 22.65 -8.00 4.12
CA ALA A 134 23.84 -8.83 4.19
C ALA A 134 24.07 -9.56 2.85
N PRO A 135 25.31 -9.97 2.57
CA PRO A 135 25.62 -10.78 1.38
C PRO A 135 24.79 -12.06 1.28
N VAL A 136 24.42 -12.66 2.42
CA VAL A 136 23.68 -13.92 2.52
C VAL A 136 22.85 -13.88 3.81
N GLY A 137 21.56 -14.26 3.79
CA GLY A 137 20.75 -14.29 5.01
C GLY A 137 20.39 -12.91 5.56
N ALA A 138 19.89 -12.00 4.72
CA ALA A 138 19.61 -10.61 5.12
C ALA A 138 18.75 -10.49 6.39
N SER A 139 17.75 -11.36 6.58
CA SER A 139 16.98 -11.42 7.83
C SER A 139 17.58 -12.38 8.84
N LEU A 140 17.96 -13.58 8.41
CA LEU A 140 18.42 -14.64 9.30
C LEU A 140 19.47 -15.53 8.61
N ALA A 141 20.62 -15.67 9.25
CA ALA A 141 21.60 -16.72 8.96
C ALA A 141 21.73 -17.67 10.15
N VAL A 142 21.83 -18.97 9.88
CA VAL A 142 21.95 -20.01 10.90
C VAL A 142 23.05 -21.01 10.52
N GLY A 143 23.99 -21.23 11.44
CA GLY A 143 25.16 -22.10 11.25
C GLY A 143 26.41 -21.32 10.85
N ASP A 144 27.56 -21.99 10.94
CA ASP A 144 28.88 -21.45 10.57
C ASP A 144 29.76 -22.58 9.99
N PRO A 145 30.20 -22.47 8.71
CA PRO A 145 30.93 -23.52 8.01
C PRO A 145 32.29 -23.83 8.59
N HIS A 146 32.78 -22.98 9.49
CA HIS A 146 33.98 -23.27 10.27
C HIS A 146 33.74 -24.30 11.37
N PHE A 147 32.47 -24.56 11.75
CA PHE A 147 32.05 -25.49 12.80
C PHE A 147 30.95 -26.47 12.34
N PRO A 148 31.24 -27.35 11.36
CA PRO A 148 30.24 -28.21 10.72
C PRO A 148 29.59 -29.25 11.65
N ASP A 149 30.23 -29.58 12.77
CA ASP A 149 29.75 -30.58 13.73
C ASP A 149 28.91 -29.97 14.87
N SER A 150 28.59 -28.67 14.81
CA SER A 150 27.91 -27.91 15.86
C SER A 150 26.63 -27.21 15.35
N PRO A 151 25.64 -27.97 14.85
CA PRO A 151 24.45 -27.41 14.18
C PRO A 151 23.58 -26.61 15.13
N SER A 152 23.04 -25.49 14.65
CA SER A 152 22.07 -24.65 15.36
C SER A 152 20.64 -24.93 14.91
N ARG A 153 19.67 -24.55 15.74
CA ARG A 153 18.24 -24.78 15.50
C ARG A 153 17.47 -23.49 15.68
N VAL A 154 16.71 -23.11 14.66
CA VAL A 154 15.83 -21.94 14.72
C VAL A 154 14.42 -22.31 14.30
N THR A 155 13.45 -21.92 15.14
CA THR A 155 12.03 -22.02 14.81
C THR A 155 11.46 -20.62 14.66
N VAL A 156 10.81 -20.34 13.54
CA VAL A 156 10.18 -19.05 13.23
C VAL A 156 8.68 -19.24 13.06
N THR A 157 7.88 -18.47 13.77
CA THR A 157 6.42 -18.48 13.69
C THR A 157 5.85 -17.07 13.67
N ASN A 158 4.79 -16.83 12.91
CA ASN A 158 4.09 -15.53 12.86
C ASN A 158 4.99 -14.35 12.55
N ALA A 159 6.01 -14.55 11.72
CA ALA A 159 6.97 -13.52 11.39
C ALA A 159 6.74 -12.96 9.98
N ILE A 160 7.21 -11.74 9.76
CA ILE A 160 7.36 -11.17 8.42
C ILE A 160 8.84 -10.98 8.13
N LEU A 161 9.33 -11.63 7.08
CA LEU A 161 10.67 -11.49 6.55
C LEU A 161 10.53 -10.82 5.18
N ALA A 162 10.29 -9.50 5.24
CA ALA A 162 9.76 -8.73 4.12
C ALA A 162 10.83 -8.37 3.10
N ASP A 163 12.06 -8.03 3.52
CA ASP A 163 13.08 -7.57 2.57
C ASP A 163 14.53 -7.56 3.05
N GLY A 164 15.42 -7.77 2.07
CA GLY A 164 16.87 -7.58 2.16
C GLY A 164 17.33 -6.40 1.28
N GLY A 165 18.34 -5.63 1.67
CA GLY A 165 18.90 -4.53 0.85
C GLY A 165 19.53 -4.97 -0.49
N ARG A 166 19.64 -6.28 -0.74
CA ARG A 166 20.14 -6.93 -1.96
C ARG A 166 19.23 -8.11 -2.35
N GLU A 167 19.28 -8.56 -3.61
CA GLU A 167 18.62 -9.80 -4.09
C GLU A 167 19.32 -11.06 -3.53
N THR A 168 19.40 -11.18 -2.21
CA THR A 168 20.05 -12.29 -1.51
C THR A 168 19.00 -13.12 -0.78
N PRO A 169 19.26 -14.41 -0.51
CA PRO A 169 18.33 -15.23 0.26
C PRO A 169 18.06 -14.59 1.63
N HIS A 170 16.79 -14.40 1.99
CA HIS A 170 16.41 -13.76 3.26
C HIS A 170 16.74 -14.61 4.48
N VAL A 171 16.70 -15.94 4.29
CA VAL A 171 16.97 -16.95 5.30
C VAL A 171 17.98 -17.93 4.73
N VAL A 172 19.03 -18.22 5.49
CA VAL A 172 20.04 -19.21 5.12
C VAL A 172 20.34 -20.13 6.29
N SER A 173 20.54 -21.41 5.97
CA SER A 173 20.88 -22.46 6.92
C SER A 173 22.10 -23.22 6.42
N LEU A 174 23.06 -23.47 7.31
CA LEU A 174 24.39 -24.01 7.01
C LEU A 174 24.73 -25.14 7.99
N ASP A 175 25.69 -25.99 7.65
CA ASP A 175 26.28 -26.97 8.59
C ASP A 175 25.27 -27.89 9.26
N ASP A 176 24.34 -28.43 8.46
CA ASP A 176 23.22 -29.25 8.92
C ASP A 176 22.33 -28.58 9.99
N SER A 177 22.49 -27.27 10.22
CA SER A 177 21.60 -26.46 11.03
C SER A 177 20.20 -26.47 10.42
N THR A 178 19.20 -26.30 11.27
CA THR A 178 17.80 -26.40 10.86
C THR A 178 17.06 -25.09 11.09
N VAL A 179 16.44 -24.57 10.04
CA VAL A 179 15.45 -23.48 10.14
C VAL A 179 14.07 -24.02 9.80
N THR A 180 13.15 -23.93 10.75
CA THR A 180 11.74 -24.29 10.55
C THR A 180 10.90 -23.02 10.60
N ILE A 181 10.22 -22.68 9.50
CA ILE A 181 9.34 -21.51 9.42
C ILE A 181 7.90 -21.96 9.22
N ARG A 182 6.95 -21.44 10.01
CA ARG A 182 5.52 -21.68 9.87
C ARG A 182 4.72 -20.38 10.06
N TYR A 183 3.54 -20.30 9.45
CA TYR A 183 2.62 -19.17 9.56
C TYR A 183 3.33 -17.82 9.43
N SER A 184 4.25 -17.71 8.47
CA SER A 184 5.08 -16.53 8.28
C SER A 184 5.09 -16.07 6.82
N SER A 185 5.26 -14.78 6.61
CA SER A 185 5.44 -14.20 5.28
C SER A 185 6.93 -14.13 4.98
N VAL A 186 7.40 -14.84 3.97
CA VAL A 186 8.81 -14.81 3.54
C VAL A 186 8.86 -14.41 2.08
N ARG A 187 9.53 -13.30 1.78
CA ARG A 187 9.70 -12.86 0.38
C ARG A 187 10.47 -13.93 -0.41
N GLY A 188 9.98 -14.28 -1.60
CA GLY A 188 10.52 -15.38 -2.42
C GLY A 188 10.11 -16.78 -1.95
N GLY A 189 9.24 -16.87 -0.93
CA GLY A 189 8.66 -18.10 -0.43
C GLY A 189 9.57 -18.87 0.52
N PHE A 190 8.97 -19.64 1.43
CA PHE A 190 9.69 -20.60 2.25
C PHE A 190 8.82 -21.83 2.58
N PRO A 191 9.32 -23.07 2.41
CA PRO A 191 8.53 -24.26 2.71
C PRO A 191 8.10 -24.33 4.18
N GLY A 192 6.80 -24.48 4.43
CA GLY A 192 6.26 -24.61 5.77
C GLY A 192 4.74 -24.44 5.80
N ALA A 193 4.11 -24.96 6.85
CA ALA A 193 2.66 -24.84 7.02
C ALA A 193 2.28 -23.37 7.23
N GLY A 194 1.27 -22.90 6.50
CA GLY A 194 0.73 -21.54 6.61
C GLY A 194 1.67 -20.42 6.16
N ASN A 195 2.81 -20.72 5.51
CA ASN A 195 3.69 -19.68 5.01
C ASN A 195 3.13 -19.03 3.74
N LEU A 196 3.34 -17.73 3.63
CA LEU A 196 2.90 -16.93 2.50
C LEU A 196 4.09 -16.61 1.58
N ASP A 197 3.88 -16.84 0.28
CA ASP A 197 4.73 -16.37 -0.82
C ASP A 197 4.10 -15.12 -1.48
N ALA A 198 3.63 -14.19 -0.64
CA ALA A 198 3.02 -12.93 -1.04
C ALA A 198 3.67 -11.79 -0.25
N PHE A 199 3.82 -10.63 -0.88
CA PHE A 199 4.33 -9.45 -0.17
C PHE A 199 3.37 -9.03 0.95
N ALA A 200 3.86 -9.07 2.19
CA ALA A 200 3.22 -8.35 3.28
C ALA A 200 3.29 -6.84 2.95
N ARG A 201 2.13 -6.23 2.69
CA ARG A 201 2.02 -4.83 2.27
C ARG A 201 2.04 -3.94 3.52
N PHE A 202 2.97 -2.98 3.58
CA PHE A 202 3.11 -2.03 4.70
C PHE A 202 2.73 -0.60 4.32
N TRP A 203 2.22 0.18 5.27
CA TRP A 203 1.72 1.55 5.04
C TRP A 203 2.77 2.48 4.42
N THR A 204 4.03 2.36 4.86
CA THR A 204 5.14 3.07 4.24
C THR A 204 6.42 2.27 4.41
N PHE A 205 6.96 1.80 3.29
CA PHE A 205 8.18 1.01 3.29
C PHE A 205 9.35 1.79 3.92
N GLY A 206 10.00 1.23 4.94
CA GLY A 206 11.16 1.82 5.62
C GLY A 206 10.86 2.80 6.76
N SER A 207 9.59 3.14 7.03
CA SER A 207 9.23 4.04 8.14
C SER A 207 7.99 3.61 8.93
N ASN A 208 7.07 2.86 8.32
CA ASN A 208 5.88 2.34 8.98
C ASN A 208 5.62 0.88 8.60
N PHE A 209 5.90 -0.03 9.52
CA PHE A 209 5.83 -1.49 9.34
C PHE A 209 4.48 -2.10 9.79
N HIS A 210 3.46 -1.25 9.97
CA HIS A 210 2.09 -1.72 10.10
C HIS A 210 1.56 -2.24 8.77
N LEU A 211 0.81 -3.34 8.82
CA LEU A 211 0.18 -3.91 7.64
C LEU A 211 -0.90 -2.96 7.10
N LEU A 212 -0.87 -2.73 5.78
CA LEU A 212 -1.93 -2.05 5.05
C LEU A 212 -3.22 -2.88 5.10
N PRO A 213 -4.40 -2.24 5.09
CA PRO A 213 -5.67 -2.93 4.87
C PRO A 213 -5.61 -3.87 3.66
N GLY A 214 -6.15 -5.08 3.81
CA GLY A 214 -6.10 -6.14 2.81
C GLY A 214 -4.72 -6.79 2.61
N SER A 215 -3.71 -6.44 3.41
CA SER A 215 -2.41 -7.15 3.38
C SER A 215 -2.60 -8.64 3.67
N PRO A 216 -1.93 -9.55 2.94
CA PRO A 216 -2.11 -10.98 3.12
C PRO A 216 -1.63 -11.49 4.49
N GLY A 217 -0.85 -10.69 5.23
CA GLY A 217 -0.38 -11.01 6.58
C GLY A 217 -1.40 -10.72 7.69
N ILE A 218 -2.53 -10.07 7.38
CA ILE A 218 -3.60 -9.78 8.35
C ILE A 218 -4.39 -11.06 8.64
N ASN A 219 -4.63 -11.36 9.93
CA ASN A 219 -5.29 -12.57 10.42
C ASN A 219 -4.72 -13.87 9.83
N ALA A 220 -3.41 -13.89 9.56
CA ALA A 220 -2.76 -14.99 8.86
C ALA A 220 -1.80 -15.81 9.76
N GLY A 221 -1.63 -15.43 11.03
CA GLY A 221 -0.73 -16.09 11.99
C GLY A 221 -1.14 -17.52 12.39
N ASP A 222 -0.52 -18.14 13.38
CA ASP A 222 -0.80 -19.53 13.76
C ASP A 222 -2.22 -19.65 14.33
N PRO A 223 -3.10 -20.51 13.77
CA PRO A 223 -4.48 -20.65 14.22
C PRO A 223 -4.58 -21.28 15.61
N ASN A 224 -3.51 -21.90 16.12
CA ASN A 224 -3.44 -22.48 17.46
C ASN A 224 -2.68 -21.59 18.45
N PHE A 225 -2.33 -20.37 18.07
CA PHE A 225 -1.64 -19.45 18.97
C PHE A 225 -2.54 -19.10 20.16
N VAL A 226 -2.02 -19.32 21.37
CA VAL A 226 -2.68 -18.91 22.61
C VAL A 226 -1.82 -17.83 23.26
N PRO A 227 -2.26 -16.54 23.25
CA PRO A 227 -1.48 -15.47 23.85
C PRO A 227 -1.34 -15.68 25.35
N GLN A 228 -0.19 -15.30 25.89
CA GLN A 228 -0.04 -15.19 27.34
C GLN A 228 -0.97 -14.10 27.88
N THR A 229 -1.35 -14.19 29.16
CA THR A 229 -2.24 -13.21 29.77
C THR A 229 -1.66 -11.80 29.66
N GLY A 230 -2.36 -10.92 28.93
CA GLY A 230 -1.94 -9.54 28.72
C GLY A 230 -0.81 -9.37 27.70
N GLU A 231 -0.52 -10.38 26.88
CA GLU A 231 0.44 -10.29 25.79
C GLU A 231 -0.01 -9.28 24.72
N ARG A 232 0.92 -8.41 24.33
CA ARG A 232 0.67 -7.27 23.46
C ARG A 232 1.73 -7.19 22.36
N ASP A 233 1.34 -6.61 21.24
CA ASP A 233 2.23 -6.25 20.14
C ASP A 233 3.13 -5.04 20.51
N LEU A 234 3.88 -4.55 19.54
CA LEU A 234 4.79 -3.43 19.74
C LEU A 234 4.09 -2.07 19.96
N ASP A 235 2.84 -1.93 19.50
CA ASP A 235 1.98 -0.76 19.71
C ASP A 235 1.18 -0.83 21.02
N GLY A 236 1.27 -1.96 21.71
CA GLY A 236 0.54 -2.21 22.95
C GLY A 236 -0.87 -2.75 22.74
N ASN A 237 -1.25 -3.14 21.52
CA ASN A 237 -2.51 -3.82 21.24
C ASN A 237 -2.44 -5.29 21.70
N PRO A 238 -3.55 -5.89 22.16
CA PRO A 238 -3.59 -7.32 22.46
C PRO A 238 -3.20 -8.15 21.23
N ARG A 239 -2.40 -9.23 21.39
CA ARG A 239 -1.98 -10.05 20.25
C ARG A 239 -3.11 -10.79 19.55
N LEU A 240 -4.13 -11.19 20.29
CA LEU A 240 -5.31 -11.80 19.70
C LEU A 240 -6.40 -10.73 19.60
N GLN A 241 -6.57 -10.18 18.39
CA GLN A 241 -7.67 -9.29 18.06
C GLN A 241 -8.69 -10.09 17.23
N GLY A 242 -9.82 -10.44 17.84
CA GLY A 242 -10.71 -11.46 17.26
C GLY A 242 -10.24 -12.87 17.62
N CYS A 243 -9.81 -13.66 16.64
CA CYS A 243 -9.43 -15.07 16.86
C CYS A 243 -8.16 -15.56 16.15
N ARG A 244 -7.42 -14.68 15.45
CA ARG A 244 -6.09 -14.97 14.96
C ARG A 244 -5.21 -13.76 15.17
N THR A 245 -3.91 -13.97 15.21
CA THR A 245 -2.94 -12.88 15.20
C THR A 245 -2.61 -12.52 13.76
N ASP A 246 -2.21 -11.29 13.55
CA ASP A 246 -1.47 -10.92 12.35
C ASP A 246 -0.09 -11.58 12.33
N MET A 247 0.50 -11.66 11.15
CA MET A 247 1.93 -11.95 11.02
C MET A 247 2.74 -10.68 11.33
N GLY A 248 3.87 -10.85 12.02
CA GLY A 248 4.81 -9.77 12.29
C GLY A 248 4.69 -9.13 13.67
N ALA A 249 5.45 -8.05 13.87
CA ALA A 249 5.62 -7.35 15.14
C ALA A 249 4.40 -6.53 15.61
N TYR A 250 3.49 -6.22 14.68
CA TYR A 250 2.33 -5.37 14.91
C TYR A 250 1.06 -6.13 14.61
N GLU A 251 0.04 -5.92 15.43
CA GLU A 251 -1.33 -6.24 15.07
C GLU A 251 -1.95 -5.01 14.40
N SER A 252 -2.58 -5.21 13.25
CA SER A 252 -3.40 -4.19 12.65
C SER A 252 -4.56 -3.87 13.59
N PRO A 253 -4.97 -2.59 13.72
CA PRO A 253 -6.14 -2.21 14.49
C PRO A 253 -7.38 -2.65 13.70
N ILE A 254 -7.69 -3.94 13.77
CA ILE A 254 -8.93 -4.47 13.24
C ILE A 254 -9.96 -4.23 14.34
N GLN A 255 -10.72 -3.14 14.21
CA GLN A 255 -12.08 -3.19 14.72
C GLN A 255 -12.76 -4.27 13.89
N GLN A 256 -12.91 -5.49 14.42
CA GLN A 256 -13.65 -6.54 13.72
C GLN A 256 -15.02 -5.99 13.37
N VAL A 257 -15.22 -5.70 12.09
CA VAL A 257 -16.53 -5.38 11.54
C VAL A 257 -17.26 -6.71 11.50
N VAL A 258 -18.15 -6.93 12.47
CA VAL A 258 -18.91 -8.18 12.56
C VAL A 258 -19.68 -8.39 11.24
N GLY A 259 -19.32 -9.43 10.48
CA GLY A 259 -19.86 -9.72 9.15
C GLY A 259 -18.92 -9.48 7.96
N ASP A 260 -17.74 -8.89 8.19
CA ASP A 260 -16.63 -8.87 7.23
C ASP A 260 -15.86 -10.20 7.36
N PHE A 261 -16.20 -11.12 6.47
CA PHE A 261 -15.73 -12.50 6.47
C PHE A 261 -14.50 -12.69 5.57
N ASN A 262 -14.11 -11.67 4.82
CA ASN A 262 -12.95 -11.76 3.94
C ASN A 262 -11.79 -10.84 4.38
N GLY A 263 -12.01 -9.98 5.37
CA GLY A 263 -11.00 -9.13 6.01
C GLY A 263 -10.70 -7.84 5.24
N ASP A 264 -11.55 -7.46 4.28
CA ASP A 264 -11.40 -6.23 3.49
C ASP A 264 -12.02 -4.99 4.16
N ARG A 265 -12.54 -5.15 5.39
CA ARG A 265 -13.22 -4.15 6.22
C ARG A 265 -14.60 -3.75 5.71
N TRP A 266 -15.13 -4.48 4.74
CA TRP A 266 -16.44 -4.26 4.17
C TRP A 266 -17.38 -5.43 4.46
N ILE A 267 -18.70 -5.17 4.41
CA ILE A 267 -19.72 -6.21 4.48
C ILE A 267 -20.45 -6.21 3.15
N ASP A 268 -20.07 -7.10 2.23
CA ASP A 268 -20.59 -7.22 0.88
C ASP A 268 -20.89 -8.68 0.46
N LEU A 269 -21.15 -8.90 -0.84
CA LEU A 269 -21.48 -10.24 -1.36
C LEU A 269 -20.29 -11.20 -1.37
N ARG A 270 -19.05 -10.71 -1.32
CA ARG A 270 -17.83 -11.50 -1.20
C ARG A 270 -17.72 -12.09 0.20
N ASP A 271 -18.25 -11.41 1.22
CA ASP A 271 -18.39 -11.96 2.57
C ASP A 271 -19.41 -13.09 2.62
N VAL A 272 -20.53 -12.98 1.90
CA VAL A 272 -21.50 -14.08 1.79
C VAL A 272 -20.85 -15.30 1.12
N ALA A 273 -20.06 -15.09 0.07
CA ALA A 273 -19.33 -16.15 -0.60
C ALA A 273 -18.22 -16.75 0.29
N ALA A 274 -17.54 -15.92 1.07
CA ALA A 274 -16.59 -16.37 2.08
C ALA A 274 -17.29 -17.23 3.13
N PHE A 275 -18.37 -16.73 3.73
CA PHE A 275 -19.22 -17.43 4.71
C PHE A 275 -19.73 -18.78 4.21
N GLN A 276 -20.26 -18.82 2.99
CA GLN A 276 -20.77 -20.05 2.38
C GLN A 276 -19.69 -21.13 2.18
N ARG A 277 -18.43 -20.74 1.93
CA ARG A 277 -17.31 -21.70 1.82
C ARG A 277 -16.95 -22.36 3.14
N CYS A 278 -17.34 -21.75 4.26
CA CYS A 278 -16.95 -22.16 5.61
C CYS A 278 -18.10 -22.73 6.44
N MET A 279 -19.34 -22.66 5.94
CA MET A 279 -20.50 -23.27 6.60
C MET A 279 -20.30 -24.77 6.86
N GLY A 280 -20.51 -25.19 8.11
CA GLY A 280 -20.36 -26.57 8.55
C GLY A 280 -18.95 -26.96 8.98
N ALA A 281 -17.99 -26.03 8.98
CA ALA A 281 -16.67 -26.26 9.57
C ALA A 281 -16.77 -26.25 11.11
N GLU A 282 -16.08 -27.20 11.75
CA GLU A 282 -15.98 -27.32 13.21
C GLU A 282 -14.53 -27.10 13.67
N ALA A 283 -14.34 -26.46 14.83
CA ALA A 283 -13.02 -26.21 15.40
C ALA A 283 -12.18 -27.51 15.48
N GLY A 284 -10.97 -27.48 14.89
CA GLY A 284 -10.05 -28.63 14.84
C GLY A 284 -10.25 -29.59 13.66
N SER A 285 -11.18 -29.33 12.75
CA SER A 285 -11.33 -30.07 11.49
C SER A 285 -10.45 -29.49 10.39
N SER A 286 -10.09 -30.29 9.38
CA SER A 286 -9.38 -29.80 8.19
C SER A 286 -10.21 -28.83 7.33
N ALA A 287 -11.52 -28.75 7.55
CA ALA A 287 -12.41 -27.78 6.94
C ALA A 287 -12.35 -26.41 7.64
N PHE A 288 -11.94 -26.39 8.92
CA PHE A 288 -11.59 -25.19 9.69
C PHE A 288 -10.14 -24.80 9.37
N SER A 289 -9.91 -24.52 8.08
CA SER A 289 -8.62 -24.20 7.49
C SER A 289 -8.29 -22.69 7.55
N ASP A 290 -7.08 -22.30 7.15
CA ASP A 290 -6.61 -20.91 7.03
C ASP A 290 -7.54 -19.98 6.21
N ALA A 291 -8.46 -20.54 5.40
CA ALA A 291 -9.45 -19.79 4.60
C ALA A 291 -10.77 -19.50 5.34
N CYS A 292 -10.97 -20.07 6.54
CA CYS A 292 -12.20 -19.99 7.33
C CYS A 292 -11.95 -19.41 8.73
N VAL A 293 -11.03 -18.44 8.81
CA VAL A 293 -10.58 -17.85 10.08
C VAL A 293 -11.21 -16.46 10.25
N CYS A 294 -11.75 -16.24 11.45
CA CYS A 294 -12.19 -14.98 12.07
C CYS A 294 -13.30 -14.12 11.46
N GLY A 295 -14.42 -14.13 12.17
CA GLY A 295 -15.69 -13.44 11.86
C GLY A 295 -16.87 -14.41 11.85
N PHE A 296 -16.61 -15.67 11.49
CA PHE A 296 -17.60 -16.68 11.04
C PHE A 296 -18.26 -17.53 12.13
N ASP A 297 -17.59 -17.71 13.28
CA ASP A 297 -18.17 -18.30 14.50
C ASP A 297 -18.45 -17.13 15.46
N ALA A 298 -19.52 -16.37 15.14
CA ALA A 298 -19.84 -15.09 15.74
C ALA A 298 -20.42 -15.23 17.16
N ASP A 299 -20.98 -16.41 17.47
CA ASP A 299 -21.50 -16.76 18.79
C ASP A 299 -20.52 -17.61 19.66
N ALA A 300 -19.38 -17.99 19.09
CA ALA A 300 -18.28 -18.70 19.73
C ALA A 300 -18.67 -20.09 20.25
N ASP A 301 -19.55 -20.79 19.55
CA ASP A 301 -20.00 -22.14 19.89
C ASP A 301 -19.09 -23.27 19.34
N GLY A 302 -18.09 -22.90 18.53
CA GLY A 302 -17.13 -23.81 17.92
C GLY A 302 -17.56 -24.38 16.56
N ARG A 303 -18.65 -23.86 15.98
CA ARG A 303 -19.19 -24.26 14.67
C ARG A 303 -19.56 -23.04 13.85
N ILE A 304 -19.26 -23.07 12.55
CA ILE A 304 -19.72 -22.05 11.61
C ILE A 304 -21.08 -22.49 11.05
N GLY A 305 -22.17 -21.87 11.49
CA GLY A 305 -23.55 -22.22 11.18
C GLY A 305 -24.47 -21.03 10.94
N LEU A 306 -25.75 -21.31 10.69
CA LEU A 306 -26.75 -20.26 10.41
C LEU A 306 -26.99 -19.32 11.61
N ALA A 307 -26.62 -19.75 12.83
CA ALA A 307 -26.70 -18.93 14.04
C ALA A 307 -25.72 -17.75 13.98
N ASP A 308 -24.51 -17.97 13.45
CA ASP A 308 -23.49 -16.94 13.28
C ASP A 308 -23.90 -15.85 12.30
N PHE A 309 -24.62 -16.24 11.25
CA PHE A 309 -25.19 -15.30 10.28
C PHE A 309 -26.41 -14.53 10.86
N ALA A 310 -27.14 -15.14 11.79
CA ALA A 310 -28.33 -14.57 12.41
C ALA A 310 -28.04 -13.57 13.54
N ASP A 311 -26.85 -13.65 14.16
CA ASP A 311 -26.43 -12.73 15.24
C ASP A 311 -25.84 -11.40 14.70
N LEU A 312 -25.58 -11.32 13.39
CA LEU A 312 -25.04 -10.14 12.70
C LEU A 312 -25.89 -8.85 12.87
N PRO A 313 -27.25 -8.86 12.73
CA PRO A 313 -28.06 -7.65 12.79
C PRO A 313 -28.05 -6.95 14.17
N ALA A 314 -27.77 -7.68 15.25
CA ALA A 314 -27.74 -7.13 16.61
C ALA A 314 -26.44 -6.36 16.92
N ARG A 315 -25.37 -6.59 16.14
CA ARG A 315 -24.04 -5.96 16.33
C ARG A 315 -23.70 -4.90 15.27
N GLN A 316 -24.59 -4.63 14.31
CA GLN A 316 -24.41 -3.65 13.20
C GLN A 316 -24.27 -2.17 13.62
N GLY A 317 -24.33 -1.83 14.91
CA GLY A 317 -24.29 -0.45 15.39
C GLY A 317 -23.01 0.34 15.05
N ASN A 318 -21.96 -0.29 14.53
CA ASN A 318 -20.65 0.34 14.23
C ASN A 318 -20.03 -0.04 12.87
N ALA A 319 -20.73 -0.73 11.97
CA ALA A 319 -20.14 -1.12 10.68
C ALA A 319 -20.01 0.10 9.74
N ARG A 320 -18.78 0.49 9.39
CA ARG A 320 -18.51 1.40 8.26
C ARG A 320 -18.65 0.58 6.98
N ARG A 321 -19.64 0.88 6.14
CA ARG A 321 -19.72 0.37 4.76
C ARG A 321 -18.63 1.03 3.90
N PRO A 322 -18.22 0.40 2.78
CA PRO A 322 -17.34 1.04 1.81
C PRO A 322 -17.85 2.42 1.45
N PRO A 323 -16.98 3.44 1.32
CA PRO A 323 -17.37 4.54 0.47
C PRO A 323 -17.70 3.96 -0.91
N PRO A 324 -18.68 4.54 -1.62
CA PRO A 324 -18.88 4.15 -3.00
C PRO A 324 -17.58 4.43 -3.78
N ARG A 325 -17.20 3.51 -4.66
CA ARG A 325 -16.02 3.63 -5.54
C ARG A 325 -16.44 3.55 -7.01
N ILE A 326 -15.58 4.04 -7.90
CA ILE A 326 -15.73 3.87 -9.35
C ILE A 326 -15.09 2.53 -9.76
N ASP A 327 -15.91 1.56 -10.18
CA ASP A 327 -15.42 0.23 -10.54
C ASP A 327 -15.54 -0.11 -12.04
N ARG A 328 -16.18 0.78 -12.81
CA ARG A 328 -16.32 0.63 -14.26
C ARG A 328 -16.35 1.99 -14.93
N LEU A 329 -15.61 2.13 -16.01
CA LEU A 329 -15.61 3.31 -16.87
C LEU A 329 -15.68 2.88 -18.33
N VAL A 330 -16.55 3.52 -19.10
CA VAL A 330 -16.66 3.32 -20.54
C VAL A 330 -16.79 4.70 -21.19
N PRO A 331 -15.84 5.13 -22.05
CA PRO A 331 -14.57 4.47 -22.38
C PRO A 331 -13.65 4.28 -21.17
N SER A 332 -12.70 3.35 -21.26
CA SER A 332 -11.71 3.09 -20.22
C SER A 332 -10.70 4.25 -20.11
N PRO A 333 -10.06 4.46 -18.94
CA PRO A 333 -9.00 5.46 -18.80
C PRO A 333 -7.88 5.26 -19.82
N GLY A 334 -7.45 6.34 -20.49
CA GLY A 334 -6.38 6.29 -21.51
C GLY A 334 -6.80 5.66 -22.84
N GLU A 335 -8.07 5.30 -23.02
CA GLU A 335 -8.60 4.82 -24.29
C GLU A 335 -8.60 5.95 -25.34
N TRP A 336 -8.38 5.56 -26.60
CA TRP A 336 -8.41 6.43 -27.76
C TRP A 336 -9.69 6.19 -28.55
N ILE A 337 -10.49 7.24 -28.74
CA ILE A 337 -11.65 7.22 -29.61
C ILE A 337 -11.20 7.73 -30.98
N VAL A 338 -11.10 6.79 -31.92
CA VAL A 338 -10.54 7.00 -33.27
C VAL A 338 -11.56 6.83 -34.39
N ASP A 339 -12.81 6.54 -34.01
CA ASP A 339 -13.93 6.35 -34.94
C ASP A 339 -14.46 7.68 -35.50
N ASP A 340 -15.35 7.57 -36.49
CA ASP A 340 -16.02 8.71 -37.13
C ASP A 340 -17.24 9.20 -36.35
N VAL A 341 -17.53 8.63 -35.18
CA VAL A 341 -18.66 9.01 -34.30
C VAL A 341 -18.20 10.08 -33.30
N GLY A 342 -16.99 9.92 -32.75
CA GLY A 342 -16.46 10.74 -31.66
C GLY A 342 -17.07 10.39 -30.31
N LEU A 343 -16.72 11.15 -29.27
CA LEU A 343 -17.16 10.86 -27.90
C LEU A 343 -18.56 11.42 -27.64
N GLU A 344 -19.58 10.57 -27.75
CA GLU A 344 -20.99 10.93 -27.49
C GLU A 344 -21.42 10.75 -26.02
N GLU A 345 -20.80 9.80 -25.33
CA GLU A 345 -21.25 9.36 -24.02
C GLU A 345 -20.10 8.80 -23.17
N ILE A 346 -20.18 9.01 -21.87
CA ILE A 346 -19.35 8.33 -20.86
C ILE A 346 -20.28 7.63 -19.86
N ARG A 347 -19.99 6.38 -19.53
CA ARG A 347 -20.67 5.61 -18.48
C ARG A 347 -19.73 5.36 -17.30
N ILE A 348 -20.21 5.69 -16.11
CA ILE A 348 -19.49 5.53 -14.84
C ILE A 348 -20.29 4.55 -14.00
N GLY A 349 -19.72 3.39 -13.70
CA GLY A 349 -20.28 2.39 -12.79
C GLY A 349 -19.72 2.56 -11.39
N PHE A 350 -20.64 2.53 -10.41
CA PHE A 350 -20.29 2.56 -8.99
C PHE A 350 -20.47 1.20 -8.35
N SER A 351 -19.66 0.93 -7.32
CA SER A 351 -19.73 -0.31 -6.54
C SER A 351 -21.05 -0.55 -5.80
N GLU A 352 -21.82 0.51 -5.57
CA GLU A 352 -23.10 0.49 -4.88
C GLU A 352 -24.01 1.62 -5.36
N GLU A 353 -25.22 1.68 -4.79
CA GLU A 353 -26.17 2.74 -5.08
C GLU A 353 -25.70 4.07 -4.48
N VAL A 354 -25.71 5.14 -5.28
CA VAL A 354 -25.20 6.47 -4.91
C VAL A 354 -26.23 7.57 -5.12
N LEU A 355 -26.06 8.65 -4.36
CA LEU A 355 -26.69 9.94 -4.57
C LEU A 355 -25.75 10.81 -5.41
N VAL A 356 -26.21 11.24 -6.58
CA VAL A 356 -25.43 12.08 -7.52
C VAL A 356 -25.96 13.52 -7.51
N PRO A 357 -25.25 14.48 -6.90
CA PRO A 357 -25.57 15.90 -7.00
C PRO A 357 -25.50 16.44 -8.43
N PHE A 358 -26.16 17.57 -8.69
CA PHE A 358 -26.21 18.19 -10.02
C PHE A 358 -24.86 18.76 -10.49
N ASP A 359 -23.95 19.04 -9.56
CA ASP A 359 -22.62 19.62 -9.74
C ASP A 359 -21.49 18.62 -9.41
N ALA A 360 -21.81 17.33 -9.52
CA ALA A 360 -20.88 16.25 -9.20
C ALA A 360 -19.97 15.85 -10.37
N ILE A 361 -20.23 16.37 -11.57
CA ILE A 361 -19.51 16.02 -12.79
C ILE A 361 -19.03 17.30 -13.45
N ASP A 362 -17.71 17.40 -13.64
CA ASP A 362 -17.09 18.44 -14.45
C ASP A 362 -16.40 17.81 -15.66
N VAL A 363 -16.57 18.43 -16.83
CA VAL A 363 -15.92 18.01 -18.07
C VAL A 363 -15.16 19.21 -18.64
N TRP A 364 -13.94 18.99 -19.09
CA TRP A 364 -13.19 20.00 -19.83
C TRP A 364 -12.29 19.39 -20.89
N THR A 365 -11.94 20.18 -21.90
CA THR A 365 -11.05 19.79 -22.98
C THR A 365 -9.86 20.74 -23.09
N VAL A 366 -8.73 20.26 -23.63
CA VAL A 366 -7.52 21.08 -23.78
C VAL A 366 -7.69 22.17 -24.84
N GLY A 367 -8.35 21.85 -25.96
CA GLY A 367 -8.58 22.79 -27.06
C GLY A 367 -9.76 23.74 -26.87
N GLY A 368 -10.75 23.36 -26.05
CA GLY A 368 -12.04 24.04 -25.91
C GLY A 368 -12.40 24.55 -24.51
N GLY A 369 -11.64 24.16 -23.48
CA GLY A 369 -11.91 24.54 -22.09
C GLY A 369 -13.08 23.77 -21.47
N THR A 370 -13.79 24.38 -20.50
CA THR A 370 -14.89 23.71 -19.78
C THR A 370 -16.07 23.41 -20.72
N VAL A 371 -16.52 22.15 -20.72
CA VAL A 371 -17.70 21.70 -21.46
C VAL A 371 -18.91 21.80 -20.52
N SER A 372 -19.94 22.52 -20.94
CA SER A 372 -21.17 22.71 -20.15
C SER A 372 -22.43 22.14 -20.80
N ASP A 373 -22.33 21.70 -22.06
CA ASP A 373 -23.48 21.20 -22.83
C ASP A 373 -23.53 19.66 -22.82
N PHE A 374 -23.87 19.13 -21.65
CA PHE A 374 -24.08 17.69 -21.45
C PHE A 374 -25.20 17.45 -20.43
N THR A 375 -25.70 16.22 -20.40
CA THR A 375 -26.71 15.75 -19.45
C THR A 375 -26.21 14.57 -18.66
N THR A 376 -26.68 14.43 -17.42
CA THR A 376 -26.37 13.30 -16.56
C THR A 376 -27.65 12.51 -16.24
N ALA A 377 -27.57 11.19 -16.25
CA ALA A 377 -28.65 10.29 -15.89
C ALA A 377 -28.12 9.11 -15.09
N TYR A 378 -28.61 8.91 -13.87
CA TYR A 378 -28.21 7.79 -13.01
C TYR A 378 -29.29 6.70 -12.98
N ASP A 379 -28.90 5.45 -13.18
CA ASP A 379 -29.74 4.27 -13.02
C ASP A 379 -29.31 3.47 -11.77
N ALA A 380 -30.14 3.54 -10.73
CA ALA A 380 -29.92 2.85 -9.46
C ALA A 380 -30.00 1.31 -9.55
N GLN A 381 -30.57 0.75 -10.62
CA GLN A 381 -30.59 -0.72 -10.78
C GLN A 381 -29.26 -1.27 -11.27
N SER A 382 -28.59 -0.52 -12.15
CA SER A 382 -27.30 -0.89 -12.72
C SER A 382 -26.11 -0.20 -12.03
N ASN A 383 -26.37 0.76 -11.15
CA ASN A 383 -25.40 1.67 -10.54
C ASN A 383 -24.58 2.45 -11.57
N ILE A 384 -25.18 2.78 -12.72
CA ILE A 384 -24.50 3.46 -13.82
C ILE A 384 -24.98 4.91 -13.91
N LEU A 385 -24.04 5.85 -13.85
CA LEU A 385 -24.20 7.23 -14.25
C LEU A 385 -23.77 7.40 -15.71
N THR A 386 -24.68 7.87 -16.53
CA THR A 386 -24.44 8.20 -17.94
C THR A 386 -24.30 9.70 -18.10
N VAL A 387 -23.16 10.13 -18.64
CA VAL A 387 -22.88 11.51 -19.09
C VAL A 387 -23.03 11.52 -20.61
N ARG A 388 -24.04 12.23 -21.13
CA ARG A 388 -24.31 12.33 -22.57
C ARG A 388 -24.07 13.75 -23.05
N PHE A 389 -23.20 13.91 -24.04
CA PHE A 389 -22.92 15.21 -24.66
C PHE A 389 -24.02 15.60 -25.65
N ALA A 390 -24.31 16.90 -25.76
CA ALA A 390 -25.29 17.40 -26.73
C ALA A 390 -24.84 17.21 -28.19
N ALA A 391 -23.52 17.20 -28.41
CA ALA A 391 -22.87 16.82 -29.66
C ALA A 391 -21.61 16.00 -29.34
N PRO A 392 -21.20 15.06 -30.22
CA PRO A 392 -19.98 14.30 -30.01
C PRO A 392 -18.76 15.21 -29.90
N LEU A 393 -17.92 15.00 -28.89
CA LEU A 393 -16.63 15.67 -28.77
C LEU A 393 -15.64 15.05 -29.75
N ARG A 394 -14.76 15.86 -30.36
CA ARG A 394 -13.78 15.44 -31.37
C ARG A 394 -12.50 16.27 -31.28
N ASP A 395 -11.42 15.72 -31.83
CA ASP A 395 -10.11 16.37 -32.03
C ASP A 395 -9.57 17.05 -30.76
N ASP A 396 -9.74 16.40 -29.61
CA ASP A 396 -9.40 17.00 -28.32
C ASP A 396 -9.02 15.94 -27.27
N ARG A 397 -8.38 16.41 -26.20
CA ARG A 397 -8.12 15.64 -24.98
C ARG A 397 -9.18 16.00 -23.96
N VAL A 398 -10.11 15.08 -23.72
CA VAL A 398 -11.25 15.27 -22.83
C VAL A 398 -10.87 14.76 -21.44
N THR A 399 -11.05 15.60 -20.43
CA THR A 399 -10.85 15.24 -19.02
C THR A 399 -12.19 15.26 -18.31
N LEU A 400 -12.53 14.17 -17.64
CA LEU A 400 -13.69 14.07 -16.76
C LEU A 400 -13.23 14.11 -15.31
N VAL A 401 -13.95 14.87 -14.49
CA VAL A 401 -13.81 14.87 -13.03
C VAL A 401 -15.13 14.41 -12.42
N VAL A 402 -15.06 13.34 -11.65
CA VAL A 402 -16.15 12.76 -10.86
C VAL A 402 -15.91 13.12 -9.41
N ASP A 403 -16.82 13.89 -8.85
CA ASP A 403 -16.59 14.55 -7.58
C ASP A 403 -16.94 13.68 -6.35
N TYR A 404 -16.20 13.84 -5.26
CA TYR A 404 -16.45 13.12 -4.00
C TYR A 404 -17.79 13.47 -3.36
N VAL A 405 -18.46 14.55 -3.77
CA VAL A 405 -19.81 14.90 -3.28
C VAL A 405 -20.88 13.87 -3.68
N ILE A 406 -20.57 12.98 -4.63
CA ILE A 406 -21.35 11.76 -4.82
C ILE A 406 -21.23 10.94 -3.54
N THR A 407 -22.35 10.53 -2.96
CA THR A 407 -22.34 9.83 -1.68
C THR A 407 -23.07 8.52 -1.76
N GLY A 408 -22.70 7.55 -0.92
CA GLY A 408 -23.51 6.37 -0.71
C GLY A 408 -24.83 6.75 -0.04
N LEU A 409 -25.82 5.87 -0.06
CA LEU A 409 -27.12 6.13 0.59
C LEU A 409 -27.00 6.43 2.09
N THR A 410 -25.90 6.03 2.73
CA THR A 410 -25.58 6.32 4.14
C THR A 410 -24.86 7.65 4.35
N GLY A 411 -24.59 8.43 3.30
CA GLY A 411 -23.93 9.74 3.34
C GLY A 411 -22.40 9.67 3.38
N THR A 412 -21.80 8.51 3.11
CA THR A 412 -20.35 8.37 2.92
C THR A 412 -19.96 8.95 1.57
N GLU A 413 -18.97 9.85 1.54
CA GLU A 413 -18.46 10.46 0.30
C GLU A 413 -17.81 9.42 -0.62
N LEU A 414 -17.81 9.70 -1.92
CA LEU A 414 -17.19 8.85 -2.92
C LEU A 414 -15.68 8.80 -2.68
N ASP A 415 -15.18 7.58 -2.77
CA ASP A 415 -13.77 7.33 -2.99
C ASP A 415 -13.56 7.35 -4.51
N GLY A 416 -13.22 8.53 -5.02
CA GLY A 416 -13.04 8.79 -6.44
C GLY A 416 -11.87 8.03 -7.07
N GLU A 417 -11.20 7.13 -6.34
CA GLU A 417 -10.24 6.20 -6.92
C GLU A 417 -10.79 5.50 -8.16
N ILE A 418 -9.98 5.51 -9.21
CA ILE A 418 -10.23 4.73 -10.41
C ILE A 418 -9.27 3.55 -10.36
N TYR A 419 -9.83 2.37 -10.10
CA TYR A 419 -9.07 1.13 -10.17
C TYR A 419 -8.71 0.81 -11.62
N ASP A 420 -7.45 1.11 -12.01
CA ASP A 420 -6.88 0.68 -13.29
C ASP A 420 -5.86 -0.45 -13.08
N PRO A 421 -6.18 -1.71 -13.45
CA PRO A 421 -5.27 -2.83 -13.32
C PRO A 421 -4.01 -2.72 -14.20
N LEU A 422 -3.95 -1.78 -15.16
CA LEU A 422 -2.79 -1.51 -16.01
C LEU A 422 -1.93 -0.33 -15.52
N HIS A 423 -2.46 0.54 -14.65
CA HIS A 423 -1.76 1.72 -14.12
C HIS A 423 -1.89 1.82 -12.59
N ALA A 424 -1.22 0.92 -11.88
CA ALA A 424 -1.17 0.83 -10.41
C ALA A 424 -0.55 2.06 -9.69
N ALA A 425 -0.29 3.16 -10.41
CA ALA A 425 0.47 4.31 -9.95
C ALA A 425 -0.35 5.62 -9.94
N LEU A 426 -1.69 5.57 -9.99
CA LEU A 426 -2.54 6.75 -9.82
C LEU A 426 -2.94 6.89 -8.34
N PRO A 427 -2.38 7.86 -7.59
CA PRO A 427 -2.69 8.05 -6.18
C PRO A 427 -3.75 9.15 -6.04
N SER A 428 -5.02 8.76 -6.14
CA SER A 428 -6.08 9.55 -5.50
C SER A 428 -7.07 8.61 -4.82
N GLY A 429 -6.52 7.78 -3.94
CA GLY A 429 -7.16 7.39 -2.71
C GLY A 429 -6.35 6.34 -1.96
N ASP A 430 -6.79 6.18 -0.73
CA ASP A 430 -6.24 5.40 0.35
C ASP A 430 -7.31 4.46 0.94
N GLY A 431 -8.41 4.25 0.19
CA GLY A 431 -9.62 3.59 0.66
C GLY A 431 -10.48 4.43 1.62
N TRP A 432 -10.32 5.76 1.62
CA TRP A 432 -11.12 6.70 2.43
C TRP A 432 -12.01 7.62 1.58
N PRO A 433 -13.19 8.02 2.11
CA PRO A 433 -14.07 8.99 1.46
C PRO A 433 -13.35 10.33 1.19
N GLY A 434 -13.62 10.96 0.04
CA GLY A 434 -13.22 12.35 -0.23
C GLY A 434 -12.37 12.56 -1.49
N GLY A 435 -11.91 11.49 -2.15
CA GLY A 435 -11.15 11.58 -3.40
C GLY A 435 -12.01 11.96 -4.62
N GLN A 436 -11.52 12.82 -5.51
CA GLN A 436 -12.13 13.00 -6.84
C GLN A 436 -11.58 11.95 -7.82
N GLY A 437 -12.44 11.43 -8.69
CA GLY A 437 -12.02 10.58 -9.80
C GLY A 437 -11.73 11.40 -11.03
N VAL A 438 -10.50 11.31 -11.54
CA VAL A 438 -10.06 12.08 -12.70
C VAL A 438 -9.46 11.16 -13.72
N PHE A 439 -9.96 11.22 -14.94
CA PHE A 439 -9.40 10.48 -16.07
C PHE A 439 -9.52 11.25 -17.37
N ARG A 440 -8.66 10.87 -18.32
CA ARG A 440 -8.51 11.52 -19.61
C ARG A 440 -8.75 10.53 -20.74
N ILE A 441 -9.47 10.99 -21.75
CA ILE A 441 -9.77 10.31 -23.00
C ILE A 441 -9.20 11.14 -24.15
N HIS A 442 -8.52 10.49 -25.08
CA HIS A 442 -8.08 11.14 -26.31
C HIS A 442 -9.09 10.84 -27.42
N VAL A 443 -9.57 11.89 -28.09
CA VAL A 443 -10.52 11.77 -29.19
C VAL A 443 -9.89 12.36 -30.42
N LEU A 444 -9.41 11.51 -31.32
CA LEU A 444 -8.84 11.91 -32.59
C LEU A 444 -9.21 10.87 -33.65
N GLU A 445 -10.24 11.20 -34.41
CA GLU A 445 -10.73 10.37 -35.53
C GLU A 445 -9.59 10.09 -36.50
N GLY A 446 -9.40 8.83 -36.90
CA GLY A 446 -8.41 8.44 -37.90
C GLY A 446 -6.97 8.24 -37.41
N ASP A 447 -6.66 8.54 -36.16
CA ASP A 447 -5.31 8.33 -35.58
C ASP A 447 -5.12 6.87 -35.17
N ALA A 448 -4.85 6.01 -36.16
CA ALA A 448 -4.64 4.59 -35.97
C ALA A 448 -3.41 4.31 -35.10
N ASN A 449 -2.35 5.10 -35.26
CA ASN A 449 -1.08 4.82 -34.60
C ASN A 449 -1.02 5.37 -33.16
N ARG A 450 -1.91 6.30 -32.82
CA ARG A 450 -2.10 6.95 -31.52
C ARG A 450 -0.95 7.88 -31.13
N ASP A 451 -0.39 8.62 -32.08
CA ASP A 451 0.66 9.63 -31.83
C ASP A 451 0.13 11.07 -31.68
N GLY A 452 -1.18 11.26 -31.86
CA GLY A 452 -1.86 12.54 -31.72
C GLY A 452 -1.92 13.36 -33.01
N VAL A 453 -1.50 12.81 -34.15
CA VAL A 453 -1.60 13.45 -35.47
C VAL A 453 -2.08 12.42 -36.50
N VAL A 454 -3.05 12.78 -37.33
CA VAL A 454 -3.49 11.90 -38.43
C VAL A 454 -2.68 12.18 -39.68
N ASP A 455 -1.78 11.29 -40.03
CA ASP A 455 -0.89 11.43 -41.18
C ASP A 455 -0.72 10.13 -42.01
N ALA A 456 0.29 10.10 -42.88
CA ALA A 456 0.54 8.97 -43.77
C ALA A 456 0.91 7.68 -43.01
N ALA A 457 1.36 7.76 -41.75
CA ALA A 457 1.64 6.62 -40.91
C ALA A 457 0.36 5.88 -40.52
N ASP A 458 -0.74 6.60 -40.26
CA ASP A 458 -2.05 6.01 -39.94
C ASP A 458 -2.64 5.31 -41.15
N GLU A 459 -2.64 5.99 -42.31
CA GLU A 459 -3.08 5.38 -43.57
C GLU A 459 -2.26 4.13 -43.91
N ALA A 460 -0.96 4.13 -43.60
CA ALA A 460 -0.10 2.97 -43.81
C ALA A 460 -0.46 1.79 -42.89
N LEU A 461 -0.81 2.05 -41.63
CA LEU A 461 -1.29 1.02 -40.71
C LEU A 461 -2.62 0.41 -41.18
N VAL A 462 -3.57 1.26 -41.56
CA VAL A 462 -4.87 0.81 -42.08
C VAL A 462 -4.69 0.01 -43.37
N SER A 463 -3.88 0.52 -44.30
CA SER A 463 -3.58 -0.16 -45.57
C SER A 463 -2.87 -1.51 -45.38
N ALA A 464 -2.01 -1.64 -44.36
CA ALA A 464 -1.31 -2.88 -44.07
C ALA A 464 -2.23 -3.99 -43.54
N SER A 465 -3.34 -3.62 -42.90
CA SER A 465 -4.32 -4.55 -42.34
C SER A 465 -5.57 -4.73 -43.20
N LEU A 466 -5.66 -4.04 -44.35
CA LEU A 466 -6.85 -4.01 -45.19
C LEU A 466 -7.28 -5.41 -45.66
N GLY A 467 -8.54 -5.75 -45.39
CA GLY A 467 -9.16 -7.04 -45.71
C GLY A 467 -8.91 -8.14 -44.68
N LEU A 468 -8.30 -7.82 -43.54
CA LEU A 468 -8.10 -8.73 -42.41
C LEU A 468 -9.16 -8.48 -41.33
N CYS A 469 -9.55 -9.54 -40.64
CA CYS A 469 -10.50 -9.47 -39.53
C CYS A 469 -9.90 -10.03 -38.24
N ALA A 470 -10.55 -9.71 -37.11
CA ALA A 470 -10.19 -10.24 -35.81
C ALA A 470 -10.06 -11.77 -35.84
N GLY A 471 -8.85 -12.27 -35.56
CA GLY A 471 -8.50 -13.70 -35.63
C GLY A 471 -7.52 -14.05 -36.75
N ASP A 472 -7.31 -13.17 -37.73
CA ASP A 472 -6.26 -13.33 -38.73
C ASP A 472 -4.87 -13.03 -38.14
N ALA A 473 -3.85 -13.79 -38.57
CA ALA A 473 -2.51 -13.74 -37.97
C ALA A 473 -1.77 -12.39 -38.15
N ALA A 474 -2.22 -11.55 -39.08
CA ALA A 474 -1.65 -10.24 -39.37
C ALA A 474 -2.63 -9.07 -39.09
N PHE A 475 -3.76 -9.35 -38.45
CA PHE A 475 -4.73 -8.32 -38.07
C PHE A 475 -4.13 -7.41 -36.99
N ASP A 476 -4.17 -6.10 -37.22
CA ASP A 476 -3.85 -5.08 -36.23
C ASP A 476 -5.15 -4.39 -35.79
N ALA A 477 -5.54 -4.59 -34.53
CA ALA A 477 -6.77 -4.02 -33.98
C ALA A 477 -6.76 -2.48 -33.96
N ARG A 478 -5.60 -1.84 -34.12
CA ARG A 478 -5.50 -0.38 -34.22
C ARG A 478 -5.93 0.17 -35.58
N ALA A 479 -5.93 -0.69 -36.60
CA ALA A 479 -6.36 -0.34 -37.96
C ALA A 479 -7.87 -0.49 -38.17
N ASP A 480 -8.57 -1.15 -37.24
CA ASP A 480 -10.02 -1.26 -37.18
C ASP A 480 -10.56 -0.03 -36.44
N LEU A 481 -10.78 1.05 -37.18
CA LEU A 481 -11.09 2.38 -36.65
C LEU A 481 -12.56 2.52 -36.25
N ASN A 482 -13.47 1.80 -36.91
CA ASN A 482 -14.90 1.78 -36.55
C ASN A 482 -15.24 0.67 -35.53
N GLY A 483 -14.31 -0.23 -35.21
CA GLY A 483 -14.44 -1.29 -34.23
C GLY A 483 -15.41 -2.39 -34.62
N ASP A 484 -15.67 -2.61 -35.92
CA ASP A 484 -16.60 -3.62 -36.40
C ASP A 484 -16.00 -5.05 -36.48
N GLY A 485 -14.69 -5.16 -36.22
CA GLY A 485 -13.94 -6.40 -36.19
C GLY A 485 -13.22 -6.74 -37.49
N CYS A 486 -13.32 -5.90 -38.52
CA CYS A 486 -12.65 -6.08 -39.81
C CYS A 486 -12.10 -4.75 -40.33
N VAL A 487 -10.86 -4.76 -40.82
CA VAL A 487 -10.29 -3.56 -41.47
C VAL A 487 -10.74 -3.54 -42.93
N ASP A 488 -11.59 -2.59 -43.31
CA ASP A 488 -12.12 -2.49 -44.67
C ASP A 488 -12.07 -1.06 -45.26
N ALA A 489 -12.81 -0.84 -46.35
CA ALA A 489 -12.83 0.46 -47.03
C ALA A 489 -13.41 1.59 -46.15
N THR A 490 -14.16 1.23 -45.11
CA THR A 490 -14.71 2.15 -44.11
C THR A 490 -13.59 2.71 -43.27
N ASP A 491 -12.72 1.88 -42.69
CA ASP A 491 -11.56 2.34 -41.90
C ASP A 491 -10.60 3.18 -42.73
N ALA A 492 -10.32 2.73 -43.96
CA ALA A 492 -9.51 3.52 -44.90
C ALA A 492 -10.16 4.89 -45.17
N GLY A 493 -11.48 4.93 -45.27
CA GLY A 493 -12.26 6.16 -45.40
C GLY A 493 -12.11 7.08 -44.18
N ILE A 494 -12.15 6.53 -42.96
CA ILE A 494 -11.99 7.28 -41.70
C ILE A 494 -10.60 7.92 -41.64
N ALA A 495 -9.53 7.13 -41.85
CA ALA A 495 -8.16 7.63 -41.84
C ALA A 495 -7.93 8.73 -42.88
N THR A 496 -8.36 8.51 -44.13
CA THR A 496 -8.18 9.48 -45.22
C THR A 496 -9.01 10.75 -45.01
N ALA A 497 -10.22 10.65 -44.47
CA ALA A 497 -11.08 11.81 -44.21
C ALA A 497 -10.57 12.69 -43.05
N ALA A 498 -9.74 12.13 -42.17
CA ALA A 498 -9.18 12.82 -41.02
C ALA A 498 -7.73 13.32 -41.23
N LEU A 499 -7.12 13.09 -42.40
CA LEU A 499 -5.77 13.55 -42.71
C LEU A 499 -5.54 15.02 -42.36
N GLY A 500 -4.48 15.27 -41.57
CA GLY A 500 -4.06 16.59 -41.11
C GLY A 500 -4.79 17.10 -39.86
N ARG A 501 -5.71 16.32 -39.29
CA ARG A 501 -6.22 16.57 -37.93
C ARG A 501 -5.14 16.20 -36.90
N GLN A 502 -5.19 16.83 -35.74
CA GLN A 502 -4.27 16.57 -34.64
C GLN A 502 -4.92 16.95 -33.32
N LEU A 503 -4.48 16.32 -32.24
CA LEU A 503 -4.83 16.75 -30.89
C LEU A 503 -4.24 18.13 -30.60
N PRO A 504 -4.84 18.90 -29.68
CA PRO A 504 -4.22 20.11 -29.16
C PRO A 504 -2.83 19.82 -28.61
N ALA A 505 -1.85 20.64 -29.00
CA ALA A 505 -0.47 20.48 -28.58
C ALA A 505 -0.34 20.69 -27.07
N THR A 506 0.33 19.75 -26.41
CA THR A 506 0.83 19.91 -25.05
C THR A 506 2.36 19.96 -25.08
N ASP A 507 2.98 20.55 -24.07
CA ASP A 507 4.45 20.56 -23.94
C ASP A 507 5.01 19.24 -23.36
N GLY A 508 4.13 18.34 -22.91
CA GLY A 508 4.48 17.08 -22.28
C GLY A 508 5.09 17.24 -20.88
N VAL A 509 5.05 18.45 -20.29
CA VAL A 509 5.60 18.71 -18.96
C VAL A 509 4.44 18.90 -17.99
N PRO A 510 4.06 17.85 -17.23
CA PRO A 510 3.03 17.99 -16.22
C PRO A 510 3.50 18.85 -15.05
N PRO A 511 2.61 19.65 -14.42
CA PRO A 511 2.94 20.31 -13.17
C PRO A 511 3.23 19.25 -12.09
N VAL A 512 4.12 19.59 -11.15
CA VAL A 512 4.45 18.77 -9.98
C VAL A 512 4.40 19.64 -8.73
N VAL A 513 3.97 19.08 -7.60
CA VAL A 513 4.04 19.76 -6.30
C VAL A 513 5.51 19.90 -5.88
N VAL A 514 6.00 21.13 -5.74
CA VAL A 514 7.39 21.43 -5.34
C VAL A 514 7.50 21.91 -3.89
N GLY A 515 6.37 22.25 -3.25
CA GLY A 515 6.35 22.65 -1.85
C GLY A 515 4.95 22.82 -1.31
N ILE A 516 4.81 22.61 0.00
CA ILE A 516 3.60 22.91 0.76
C ILE A 516 4.01 23.84 1.90
N ARG A 517 3.24 24.91 2.12
CA ARG A 517 3.52 25.93 3.13
C ARG A 517 2.28 26.21 3.96
N GLU A 518 2.48 26.36 5.26
CA GLU A 518 1.48 26.86 6.21
C GLU A 518 1.93 28.20 6.77
N PRO A 519 1.30 29.31 6.36
CA PRO A 519 1.51 30.58 7.00
C PRO A 519 1.04 30.48 8.46
N THR A 520 1.97 30.29 9.40
CA THR A 520 1.65 30.20 10.82
C THR A 520 1.19 31.55 11.36
N THR A 521 0.09 31.52 12.11
CA THR A 521 -0.36 32.63 12.96
C THR A 521 0.26 32.49 14.35
N ASN A 522 0.08 33.50 15.22
CA ASN A 522 0.61 33.44 16.59
C ASN A 522 0.15 32.15 17.31
N GLN A 523 1.09 31.42 17.90
CA GLN A 523 0.90 30.14 18.63
C GLN A 523 0.77 28.85 17.79
N GLY A 524 1.25 28.82 16.55
CA GLY A 524 1.36 27.58 15.78
C GLY A 524 0.01 27.06 15.24
N ALA A 525 -0.95 27.95 15.09
CA ALA A 525 -2.20 27.70 14.37
C ALA A 525 -2.10 28.24 12.94
N PHE A 526 -2.77 27.62 11.98
CA PHE A 526 -2.90 28.11 10.62
C PHE A 526 -4.36 28.07 10.17
N ASP A 527 -4.71 28.91 9.21
CA ASP A 527 -6.02 28.90 8.55
C ASP A 527 -5.87 28.75 7.03
N THR A 528 -4.64 28.62 6.54
CA THR A 528 -4.33 28.65 5.12
C THR A 528 -3.26 27.60 4.80
N VAL A 529 -3.45 26.87 3.70
CA VAL A 529 -2.46 25.98 3.10
C VAL A 529 -2.11 26.53 1.72
N VAL A 530 -0.82 26.66 1.43
CA VAL A 530 -0.31 27.09 0.13
C VAL A 530 0.43 25.95 -0.52
N ILE A 531 0.02 25.57 -1.72
CA ILE A 531 0.65 24.54 -2.54
C ILE A 531 1.43 25.23 -3.65
N ASP A 532 2.71 24.92 -3.77
CA ASP A 532 3.60 25.40 -4.83
C ASP A 532 3.80 24.33 -5.89
N PHE A 533 3.73 24.73 -7.15
CA PHE A 533 3.85 23.89 -8.34
C PHE A 533 5.09 24.26 -9.15
N SER A 534 5.59 23.32 -9.95
CA SER A 534 6.72 23.55 -10.86
C SER A 534 6.37 24.50 -12.01
N GLU A 535 5.11 24.57 -12.41
CA GLU A 535 4.62 25.31 -13.57
C GLU A 535 3.32 26.08 -13.24
N PRO A 536 2.93 27.10 -14.05
CA PRO A 536 1.65 27.78 -13.89
C PRO A 536 0.46 26.82 -14.04
N ILE A 537 -0.54 26.96 -13.16
CA ILE A 537 -1.75 26.13 -13.13
C ILE A 537 -2.99 26.87 -13.66
N ILE A 538 -3.96 26.12 -14.19
CA ILE A 538 -5.21 26.68 -14.71
C ILE A 538 -6.14 27.05 -13.54
N LEU A 539 -6.32 28.35 -13.31
CA LEU A 539 -7.08 28.89 -12.18
C LEU A 539 -8.55 28.49 -12.17
N SER A 540 -9.17 28.32 -13.34
CA SER A 540 -10.59 27.93 -13.43
C SER A 540 -10.85 26.49 -13.00
N LEU A 541 -9.80 25.66 -12.89
CA LEU A 541 -9.90 24.28 -12.38
C LEU A 541 -9.70 24.22 -10.86
N LEU A 542 -9.20 25.28 -10.23
CA LEU A 542 -9.04 25.34 -8.79
C LEU A 542 -10.38 25.60 -8.11
N ASN A 543 -10.73 24.72 -7.19
CA ASN A 543 -11.92 24.87 -6.37
C ASN A 543 -11.69 24.27 -4.98
N LYS A 544 -12.66 24.36 -4.08
CA LYS A 544 -12.55 23.86 -2.69
C LYS A 544 -12.35 22.35 -2.61
N ARG A 545 -12.46 21.64 -3.73
CA ARG A 545 -12.42 20.18 -3.86
C ARG A 545 -11.10 19.71 -4.46
N THR A 546 -10.25 20.60 -4.97
CA THR A 546 -8.92 20.25 -5.47
C THR A 546 -7.85 20.11 -4.39
N CYS A 547 -8.13 20.57 -3.16
CA CYS A 547 -7.33 20.28 -1.97
C CYS A 547 -8.19 20.34 -0.71
N PHE A 548 -7.98 19.40 0.22
CA PHE A 548 -8.64 19.36 1.52
C PHE A 548 -7.74 18.69 2.57
N LEU A 549 -8.12 18.78 3.84
CA LEU A 549 -7.40 18.13 4.94
C LEU A 549 -8.20 16.95 5.49
N VAL A 550 -7.52 15.91 5.95
CA VAL A 550 -8.14 14.79 6.65
C VAL A 550 -7.48 14.64 8.02
N ASP A 551 -8.26 14.59 9.09
CA ASP A 551 -7.74 14.35 10.45
C ASP A 551 -7.45 12.86 10.72
N ARG A 552 -6.76 12.55 11.83
CA ARG A 552 -6.50 11.16 12.26
C ARG A 552 -7.77 10.30 12.48
N GLY A 553 -8.94 10.91 12.61
CA GLY A 553 -10.24 10.22 12.74
C GLY A 553 -10.94 9.97 11.40
N GLY A 554 -10.39 10.48 10.28
CA GLY A 554 -10.98 10.42 8.94
C GLY A 554 -11.97 11.55 8.65
N THR A 555 -12.00 12.61 9.46
CA THR A 555 -12.86 13.77 9.20
C THR A 555 -12.24 14.65 8.11
N VAL A 556 -13.00 14.90 7.04
CA VAL A 556 -12.61 15.81 5.95
C VAL A 556 -12.89 17.26 6.34
N LEU A 557 -11.87 18.11 6.26
CA LEU A 557 -11.98 19.56 6.38
C LEU A 557 -11.81 20.19 5.00
N VAL A 558 -12.89 20.79 4.51
CA VAL A 558 -12.95 21.45 3.20
C VAL A 558 -12.59 22.94 3.33
N PRO A 559 -11.75 23.50 2.45
CA PRO A 559 -11.46 24.93 2.39
C PRO A 559 -12.73 25.77 2.23
N ALA A 560 -12.75 26.92 2.90
CA ALA A 560 -13.76 27.96 2.75
C ALA A 560 -13.66 28.70 1.42
N SER A 561 -12.43 28.90 0.93
CA SER A 561 -12.13 29.58 -0.33
C SER A 561 -10.81 29.12 -0.92
N VAL A 562 -10.71 29.22 -2.24
CA VAL A 562 -9.47 28.94 -2.97
C VAL A 562 -9.13 30.17 -3.80
N GLY A 563 -7.86 30.52 -3.81
CA GLY A 563 -7.33 31.61 -4.59
C GLY A 563 -5.94 31.28 -5.11
N ALA A 564 -5.57 31.90 -6.22
CA ALA A 564 -4.22 31.83 -6.75
C ALA A 564 -3.90 33.14 -7.47
N PRO A 565 -2.62 33.53 -7.57
CA PRO A 565 -2.24 34.70 -8.34
C PRO A 565 -2.65 34.51 -9.82
N PRO A 566 -3.05 35.58 -10.54
CA PRO A 566 -3.46 35.50 -11.96
C PRO A 566 -2.44 34.83 -12.90
N PHE A 567 -1.17 34.79 -12.48
CA PHE A 567 -0.05 34.13 -13.16
C PHE A 567 0.91 33.53 -12.11
N GLY A 568 0.41 32.63 -11.26
CA GLY A 568 1.15 32.05 -10.15
C GLY A 568 1.41 30.55 -10.30
N THR A 569 2.54 30.11 -9.78
CA THR A 569 2.87 28.70 -9.55
C THR A 569 2.41 28.23 -8.17
N SER A 570 1.36 28.84 -7.61
CA SER A 570 0.89 28.53 -6.26
C SER A 570 -0.63 28.62 -6.14
N ALA A 571 -1.23 27.70 -5.39
CA ALA A 571 -2.63 27.72 -4.98
C ALA A 571 -2.76 27.92 -3.46
N VAL A 572 -3.70 28.75 -3.05
CA VAL A 572 -3.94 29.15 -1.65
C VAL A 572 -5.33 28.68 -1.25
N TYR A 573 -5.39 27.79 -0.25
CA TYR A 573 -6.62 27.21 0.29
C TYR A 573 -6.83 27.74 1.71
N THR A 574 -7.92 28.47 1.94
CA THR A 574 -8.22 29.10 3.23
C THR A 574 -9.40 28.40 3.89
N PHE A 575 -9.27 28.03 5.17
CA PHE A 575 -10.24 27.32 5.99
C PHE A 575 -10.99 28.28 6.93
N THR A 576 -12.23 27.94 7.30
CA THR A 576 -13.06 28.81 8.17
C THR A 576 -12.64 28.81 9.63
N SER A 577 -11.92 27.78 10.07
CA SER A 577 -11.51 27.57 11.46
C SER A 577 -9.99 27.53 11.57
N SER A 578 -9.43 28.10 12.63
CA SER A 578 -8.00 27.95 12.93
C SER A 578 -7.70 26.49 13.25
N ILE A 579 -6.80 25.91 12.47
CA ILE A 579 -6.33 24.54 12.60
C ILE A 579 -5.10 24.56 13.52
N HIS A 580 -5.08 23.65 14.50
CA HIS A 580 -3.99 23.50 15.46
C HIS A 580 -3.37 22.11 15.31
N GLN A 581 -2.06 22.00 15.51
CA GLN A 581 -1.32 20.73 15.47
C GLN A 581 -1.36 20.05 14.09
N CYS A 582 -0.62 20.64 13.15
CA CYS A 582 -0.44 20.19 11.76
C CYS A 582 -0.21 18.66 11.61
N ASP A 583 0.62 18.05 12.46
CA ASP A 583 0.90 16.58 12.50
C ASP A 583 -0.32 15.66 12.73
N ASN A 584 -1.51 16.22 12.95
CA ASN A 584 -2.77 15.47 13.04
C ASN A 584 -3.54 15.41 11.72
N TYR A 585 -3.05 16.09 10.69
CA TYR A 585 -3.74 16.22 9.41
C TYR A 585 -2.88 15.73 8.26
N THR A 586 -3.53 15.08 7.30
CA THR A 586 -2.99 14.86 5.97
C THR A 586 -3.60 15.85 4.99
N ILE A 587 -2.84 16.24 3.98
CA ILE A 587 -3.23 17.17 2.92
C ILE A 587 -3.45 16.35 1.66
N ASN A 588 -4.67 16.33 1.15
CA ASN A 588 -5.02 15.60 -0.07
C ASN A 588 -5.09 16.59 -1.24
N ILE A 589 -4.38 16.31 -2.33
CA ILE A 589 -4.31 17.17 -3.52
C ILE A 589 -4.81 16.40 -4.74
N SER A 590 -5.84 16.92 -5.39
CA SER A 590 -6.47 16.33 -6.57
C SER A 590 -5.59 16.43 -7.82
N ASN A 591 -5.59 15.38 -8.63
CA ASN A 591 -5.02 15.36 -9.99
C ASN A 591 -5.86 16.12 -11.01
N ALA A 592 -7.03 16.64 -10.65
CA ALA A 592 -7.82 17.53 -11.51
C ALA A 592 -7.10 18.87 -11.79
N ILE A 593 -6.06 19.20 -11.01
CA ILE A 593 -5.21 20.36 -11.24
C ILE A 593 -4.39 20.13 -12.52
N ALA A 594 -4.53 21.03 -13.50
CA ALA A 594 -3.74 21.02 -14.73
C ALA A 594 -2.86 22.26 -14.86
N GLY A 595 -1.72 22.07 -15.53
CA GLY A 595 -0.81 23.15 -15.94
C GLY A 595 -1.39 23.96 -17.10
N SER A 596 -0.79 25.12 -17.40
CA SER A 596 -1.22 25.97 -18.52
C SER A 596 -1.22 25.31 -19.89
N THR A 597 -0.54 24.16 -20.03
CA THR A 597 -0.46 23.35 -21.26
C THR A 597 -1.51 22.24 -21.31
N GLY A 598 -2.37 22.14 -20.29
CA GLY A 598 -3.40 21.11 -20.19
C GLY A 598 -2.91 19.76 -19.65
N GLU A 599 -1.63 19.62 -19.29
CA GLU A 599 -1.15 18.41 -18.62
C GLU A 599 -1.62 18.35 -17.15
N LEU A 600 -2.08 17.17 -16.72
CA LEU A 600 -2.56 16.92 -15.35
C LEU A 600 -1.40 16.80 -14.37
N LEU A 601 -1.64 17.13 -13.11
CA LEU A 601 -0.71 16.91 -12.01
C LEU A 601 -0.36 15.41 -11.90
N THR A 602 0.93 15.07 -12.05
CA THR A 602 1.41 13.68 -12.07
C THR A 602 1.76 13.11 -10.71
N VAL A 603 1.92 13.96 -9.69
CA VAL A 603 2.10 13.54 -8.29
C VAL A 603 0.99 14.17 -7.43
N PRO A 604 -0.27 13.80 -7.65
CA PRO A 604 -1.31 14.03 -6.63
C PRO A 604 -0.98 13.18 -5.39
N GLY A 605 -1.64 13.43 -4.27
CA GLY A 605 -1.52 12.53 -3.14
C GLY A 605 -1.71 13.15 -1.77
N ILE A 606 -1.47 12.30 -0.78
CA ILE A 606 -1.60 12.56 0.65
C ILE A 606 -0.23 13.01 1.17
N PHE A 607 -0.11 14.29 1.48
CA PHE A 607 1.09 14.85 2.07
C PHE A 607 0.89 14.98 3.57
N MET A 608 1.92 14.62 4.35
CA MET A 608 1.97 15.05 5.74
C MET A 608 2.08 16.57 5.74
N CYS A 609 1.26 17.18 6.59
CA CYS A 609 1.38 18.57 6.95
C CYS A 609 2.85 18.83 7.44
N PRO A 610 3.62 19.75 6.82
CA PRO A 610 5.07 19.90 7.00
C PRO A 610 5.61 20.32 8.38
#